data_AF-A0A2S4L963-F1
#
_entry.id   AF-A0A2S4L963-F1
#
_cell.length_a   1.000
_cell.length_b   1.000
_cell.length_c   1.000
_cell.angle_alpha   90.00
_cell.angle_beta   90.00
_cell.angle_gamma   90.00
#
_symmetry.space_group_name_H-M   'P 1'
#
loop_
_entity.id
_entity.type
_entity.pdbx_description
1 polymer ?
#
loop_
_entity_poly.entity_id
_entity_poly.type
_entity_poly.pdbx_seq_one_letter_code
_entity_poly.pdbx_strand_id
1 'polypeptide(L)'
;MPPLLEPLLGLPPEAALVVLTSVLGASANWLVLRWAYALLQQRDRPDGVGVVLVSFMRDGGFWRDGAARMGLDLEALRRAARFAFVDGLTGLFAPCDAAAAPRDR
;
A
#
# COMPACT_ATOMS: atom_id res chain seq x y z
N MET A 1 18.23 -2.83 -7.31
CA MET A 1 17.72 -1.51 -6.88
C MET A 1 18.92 -0.62 -6.63
N PRO A 2 18.89 0.69 -6.95
CA PRO A 2 20.06 1.54 -6.75
C PRO A 2 20.44 1.58 -5.26
N PRO A 3 21.68 1.20 -4.86
CA PRO A 3 22.07 1.06 -3.45
C PRO A 3 21.92 2.36 -2.64
N LEU A 4 21.95 3.50 -3.32
CA LEU A 4 21.73 4.82 -2.71
C LEU A 4 20.32 5.02 -2.14
N LEU A 5 19.32 4.24 -2.58
CA LEU A 5 17.96 4.35 -2.08
C LEU A 5 17.68 3.44 -0.88
N GLU A 6 18.53 2.43 -0.63
CA GLU A 6 18.35 1.48 0.49
C GLU A 6 18.22 2.17 1.86
N PRO A 7 19.03 3.19 2.20
CA PRO A 7 18.89 3.89 3.48
C PRO A 7 17.56 4.63 3.63
N LEU A 8 16.93 5.03 2.53
CA LEU A 8 15.68 5.81 2.53
C LEU A 8 14.43 4.94 2.70
N LEU A 9 14.56 3.61 2.62
CA LEU A 9 13.44 2.67 2.77
C LEU A 9 13.15 2.27 4.23
N GLY A 10 13.89 2.85 5.19
CA GLY A 10 13.63 2.67 6.61
C GLY A 10 12.29 3.27 7.05
N LEU A 11 11.88 2.95 8.28
CA LEU A 11 10.79 3.69 8.91
C LEU A 11 11.28 5.12 9.18
N PRO A 12 10.59 6.14 8.65
CA PRO A 12 10.99 7.52 8.91
C PRO A 12 10.69 7.90 10.38
N PRO A 13 11.18 9.05 10.86
CA PRO A 13 10.81 9.59 12.17
C PRO A 13 9.30 9.66 12.35
N GLU A 14 8.84 9.63 13.61
CA GLU A 14 7.43 9.79 13.92
C GLU A 14 6.89 11.11 13.33
N ALA A 15 5.70 11.04 12.73
CA ALA A 15 5.05 12.16 12.03
C ALA A 15 5.80 12.75 10.82
N ALA A 16 6.75 12.01 10.22
CA ALA A 16 7.40 12.43 8.98
C ALA A 16 6.49 12.27 7.75
N LEU A 17 6.64 13.19 6.78
CA LEU A 17 6.02 13.12 5.46
C LEU A 17 7.10 12.95 4.39
N VAL A 18 7.03 11.86 3.63
CA VAL A 18 7.89 11.61 2.47
C VAL A 18 7.10 11.88 1.20
N VAL A 19 7.60 12.78 0.36
CA VAL A 19 6.98 13.13 -0.91
C VAL A 19 7.75 12.43 -2.04
N LEU A 20 7.06 11.58 -2.79
CA LEU A 20 7.59 10.88 -3.94
C LEU A 20 6.91 11.38 -5.22
N THR A 21 7.69 12.03 -6.09
CA THR A 21 7.21 12.53 -7.37
C THR A 21 7.74 11.67 -8.52
N SER A 22 6.93 11.47 -9.56
CA SER A 22 7.33 10.72 -10.75
C SER A 22 6.70 11.30 -12.01
N VAL A 23 7.24 10.94 -13.18
CA VAL A 23 6.72 11.33 -14.49
C VAL A 23 6.15 10.11 -15.22
N LEU A 24 5.33 10.33 -16.26
CA LEU A 24 4.64 9.26 -16.98
C LEU A 24 5.60 8.17 -17.52
N GLY A 25 6.79 8.57 -17.99
CA GLY A 25 7.82 7.64 -18.49
C GLY A 25 8.65 6.95 -17.41
N ALA A 26 8.52 7.33 -16.14
CA ALA A 26 9.32 6.82 -15.04
C ALA A 26 8.47 6.72 -13.76
N SER A 27 7.49 5.80 -13.75
CA SER A 27 6.62 5.59 -12.60
C SER A 27 7.39 5.13 -11.35
N ALA A 28 7.00 5.64 -10.18
CA ALA A 28 7.58 5.27 -8.90
C ALA A 28 6.79 4.18 -8.14
N ASN A 29 5.81 3.52 -8.77
CA ASN A 29 5.00 2.47 -8.13
C ASN A 29 5.86 1.31 -7.61
N TRP A 30 6.92 0.94 -8.34
CA TRP A 30 7.86 -0.09 -7.92
C TRP A 30 8.56 0.30 -6.61
N LEU A 31 8.86 1.58 -6.40
CA LEU A 31 9.54 2.06 -5.20
C LEU A 31 8.60 2.02 -4.00
N VAL A 32 7.32 2.39 -4.18
CA VAL A 32 6.28 2.26 -3.15
C VAL A 32 6.15 0.81 -2.68
N LEU A 33 6.10 -0.13 -3.63
CA LEU A 33 6.07 -1.57 -3.34
C LEU A 33 7.32 -2.03 -2.57
N ARG A 34 8.51 -1.61 -2.99
CA ARG A 34 9.77 -1.95 -2.32
C ARG A 34 9.87 -1.35 -0.93
N TRP A 35 9.32 -0.16 -0.72
CA TRP A 35 9.28 0.48 0.58
C TRP A 35 8.32 -0.25 1.53
N ALA A 36 7.10 -0.53 1.07
CA ALA A 36 6.15 -1.35 1.83
C ALA A 36 6.75 -2.72 2.19
N TYR A 37 7.44 -3.37 1.24
CA TYR A 37 8.16 -4.61 1.49
C TYR A 37 9.23 -4.46 2.58
N ALA A 38 10.08 -3.44 2.51
CA ALA A 38 11.13 -3.20 3.49
C ALA A 38 10.55 -3.02 4.90
N LEU A 39 9.46 -2.25 5.03
CA LEU A 39 8.77 -2.04 6.30
C LEU A 39 8.11 -3.33 6.82
N LEU A 40 7.45 -4.10 5.95
CA LEU A 40 6.74 -5.32 6.34
C LEU A 40 7.69 -6.49 6.67
N GLN A 41 8.92 -6.48 6.15
CA GLN A 41 9.98 -7.45 6.47
C GLN A 41 10.65 -7.21 7.83
N GLN A 42 10.52 -6.01 8.42
CA GLN A 42 11.04 -5.72 9.77
C GLN A 42 10.20 -6.43 10.84
N ARG A 43 10.37 -7.76 10.95
CA ARG A 43 9.64 -8.63 11.89
C ARG A 43 10.18 -8.57 13.32
N ASP A 44 11.44 -8.18 13.51
CA ASP A 44 12.08 -8.12 14.83
C ASP A 44 11.77 -6.83 15.61
N ARG A 45 10.97 -5.92 15.05
CA ARG A 45 10.57 -4.72 15.78
C ARG A 45 9.51 -5.09 16.83
N PRO A 46 9.68 -4.71 18.11
CA PRO A 46 8.75 -5.09 19.19
C PRO A 46 7.31 -4.63 18.94
N ASP A 47 7.14 -3.48 18.28
CA ASP A 47 5.82 -2.90 17.97
C ASP A 47 5.24 -3.39 16.63
N GLY A 48 6.03 -4.13 15.85
CA GLY A 48 5.72 -4.42 14.45
C GLY A 48 5.56 -3.15 13.59
N VAL A 49 5.47 -3.33 12.27
CA VAL A 49 5.06 -2.24 11.37
C VAL A 49 3.88 -2.74 10.55
N GLY A 50 2.80 -1.97 10.58
CA GLY A 50 1.64 -2.11 9.71
C GLY A 50 1.68 -1.07 8.60
N VAL A 51 1.21 -1.44 7.41
CA VAL A 51 1.17 -0.54 6.24
C VAL A 51 -0.26 -0.41 5.75
N VAL A 52 -0.73 0.84 5.63
CA VAL A 52 -1.98 1.17 4.95
C VAL A 52 -1.65 1.77 3.59
N LEU A 53 -2.03 1.09 2.52
CA LEU A 53 -1.82 1.56 1.16
C LEU A 53 -3.13 2.11 0.60
N VAL A 54 -3.16 3.41 0.33
CA VAL A 54 -4.28 4.10 -0.31
C VAL A 54 -3.89 4.41 -1.74
N SER A 55 -4.75 4.08 -2.71
CA SER A 55 -4.47 4.29 -4.13
C SER A 55 -5.67 4.84 -4.87
N PHE A 56 -5.46 5.95 -5.59
CA PHE A 56 -6.46 6.63 -6.42
C PHE A 56 -6.24 6.40 -7.92
N MET A 57 -5.19 5.68 -8.31
CA MET A 57 -4.79 5.51 -9.71
C MET A 57 -4.70 4.04 -10.14
N ARG A 58 -4.61 3.11 -9.18
CA ARG A 58 -4.43 1.67 -9.42
C ARG A 58 -5.28 0.89 -8.43
N ASP A 59 -5.92 -0.16 -8.91
CA ASP A 59 -6.68 -1.08 -8.07
C ASP A 59 -5.78 -1.97 -7.19
N GLY A 60 -6.40 -2.68 -6.24
CA GLY A 60 -5.68 -3.59 -5.35
C GLY A 60 -5.07 -4.82 -6.06
N GLY A 61 -5.62 -5.24 -7.20
CA GLY A 61 -5.05 -6.31 -8.03
C GLY A 61 -3.65 -5.94 -8.52
N PHE A 62 -3.50 -4.73 -9.07
CA PHE A 62 -2.22 -4.19 -9.51
C PHE A 62 -1.14 -4.25 -8.42
N TRP A 63 -1.48 -3.85 -7.19
CA TRP A 63 -0.54 -3.88 -6.06
C TRP A 63 -0.23 -5.30 -5.58
N ARG A 64 -1.23 -6.20 -5.57
CA ARG A 64 -1.03 -7.61 -5.22
C ARG A 64 -0.13 -8.34 -6.19
N ASP A 65 -0.33 -8.14 -7.50
CA ASP A 65 0.51 -8.77 -8.52
C ASP A 65 1.97 -8.28 -8.44
N GLY A 66 2.15 -6.97 -8.19
CA GLY A 66 3.47 -6.39 -7.99
C GLY A 66 4.17 -6.91 -6.72
N ALA A 67 3.42 -7.07 -5.62
CA ALA A 67 3.93 -7.62 -4.37
C ALA A 67 4.28 -9.12 -4.49
N ALA A 68 3.43 -9.90 -5.15
CA ALA A 68 3.66 -11.33 -5.38
C ALA A 68 4.96 -11.59 -6.16
N ARG A 69 5.27 -10.75 -7.15
CA ARG A 69 6.55 -10.81 -7.89
C ARG A 69 7.79 -10.55 -7.03
N MET A 70 7.62 -9.94 -5.86
CA MET A 70 8.69 -9.72 -4.89
C MET A 70 8.68 -10.75 -3.75
N GLY A 71 7.82 -11.77 -3.81
CA GLY A 71 7.66 -12.77 -2.75
C GLY A 71 6.85 -12.30 -1.55
N LEU A 72 6.06 -11.23 -1.69
CA LEU A 72 5.22 -10.71 -0.62
C LEU A 72 3.75 -11.12 -0.83
N ASP A 73 3.24 -11.95 0.08
CA ASP A 73 1.82 -12.30 0.11
C ASP A 73 1.03 -11.26 0.93
N LEU A 74 0.43 -10.30 0.22
CA LEU A 74 -0.38 -9.24 0.84
C LEU A 74 -1.65 -9.78 1.51
N GLU A 75 -2.22 -10.90 1.08
CA GLU A 75 -3.42 -11.46 1.71
C GLU A 75 -3.07 -12.16 3.03
N ALA A 76 -1.91 -12.82 3.10
CA ALA A 76 -1.38 -13.31 4.39
C ALA A 76 -1.11 -12.16 5.37
N LEU A 77 -0.52 -11.06 4.90
CA LEU A 77 -0.25 -9.88 5.74
C LEU A 77 -1.53 -9.16 6.16
N ARG A 78 -2.56 -9.16 5.31
CA ARG A 78 -3.88 -8.65 5.63
C ARG A 78 -4.57 -9.47 6.72
N ARG A 79 -4.50 -10.80 6.64
CA ARG A 79 -4.98 -11.71 7.70
C ARG A 79 -4.22 -11.53 9.01
N ALA A 80 -2.93 -11.21 8.94
CA ALA A 80 -2.11 -10.89 10.11
C ALA A 80 -2.32 -9.46 10.65
N ALA A 81 -3.27 -8.69 10.11
CA ALA A 81 -3.51 -7.28 10.45
C ALA A 81 -2.29 -6.35 10.28
N ARG A 82 -1.34 -6.72 9.41
CA ARG A 82 -0.13 -5.93 9.12
C ARG A 82 -0.24 -5.12 7.83
N PHE A 83 -1.24 -5.40 7.00
CA PHE A 83 -1.45 -4.70 5.74
C PHE A 83 -2.94 -4.40 5.54
N ALA A 84 -3.25 -3.18 5.10
CA ALA A 84 -4.58 -2.80 4.65
C ALA A 84 -4.49 -2.04 3.32
N PHE A 85 -5.43 -2.31 2.43
CA PHE A 85 -5.57 -1.58 1.17
C PHE A 85 -6.87 -0.78 1.18
N VAL A 86 -6.79 0.48 0.77
CA VAL A 86 -7.94 1.37 0.62
C VAL A 86 -8.05 1.75 -0.85
N ASP A 87 -9.14 1.30 -1.47
CA ASP A 87 -9.47 1.65 -2.85
C ASP A 87 -10.06 3.06 -2.91
N GLY A 88 -9.26 4.01 -3.40
CA GLY A 88 -9.69 5.37 -3.68
C GLY A 88 -10.08 5.59 -5.15
N LEU A 89 -10.03 4.58 -6.01
CA LEU A 89 -10.29 4.70 -7.45
C LEU A 89 -11.75 4.39 -7.78
N THR A 90 -12.25 3.21 -7.39
CA THR A 90 -13.53 2.67 -7.89
C THR A 90 -14.76 3.42 -7.38
N GLY A 91 -14.70 3.97 -6.17
CA GLY A 91 -15.84 4.64 -5.51
C GLY A 91 -15.82 6.17 -5.57
N LEU A 92 -14.76 6.79 -6.11
CA LEU A 92 -14.57 8.25 -5.97
C LEU A 92 -15.59 9.07 -6.77
N PHE A 93 -16.05 8.54 -7.90
CA PHE A 93 -16.99 9.21 -8.81
C PHE A 93 -18.29 8.41 -9.01
N ALA A 94 -18.43 7.27 -8.33
CA ALA A 94 -19.68 6.54 -8.32
C ALA A 94 -20.70 7.33 -7.46
N PRO A 95 -21.97 7.40 -7.87
CA PRO A 95 -23.03 7.87 -6.98
C PRO A 95 -22.97 7.06 -5.69
N CYS A 96 -23.01 7.71 -4.53
CA CYS A 96 -23.13 7.00 -3.26
C CYS A 96 -24.47 6.27 -3.28
N ASP A 97 -24.44 4.96 -3.50
CA ASP A 97 -25.65 4.16 -3.57
C ASP A 97 -26.12 3.91 -2.14
N ALA A 98 -26.75 4.91 -1.54
CA ALA A 98 -27.46 4.83 -0.27
C ALA A 98 -28.69 3.88 -0.33
N ALA A 99 -28.90 3.20 -1.47
CA ALA A 99 -30.04 2.35 -1.76
C ALA A 99 -29.93 0.91 -1.22
N ALA A 100 -28.79 0.51 -0.65
CA ALA A 100 -28.62 -0.81 -0.03
C ALA A 100 -28.98 -0.84 1.48
N ALA A 101 -29.81 0.10 1.95
CA ALA A 101 -30.48 -0.08 3.24
C ALA A 101 -31.57 -1.17 3.06
N PRO A 102 -31.58 -2.25 3.86
CA PRO A 102 -32.62 -3.26 3.78
C PRO A 102 -33.96 -2.60 4.06
N ARG A 103 -34.88 -2.64 3.08
CA ARG A 103 -36.27 -2.26 3.30
C ARG A 103 -36.92 -3.38 4.09
N ASP A 104 -37.03 -3.19 5.40
CA ASP A 104 -37.90 -3.99 6.26
C ASP A 104 -39.31 -4.06 5.65
N ARG A 105 -39.78 -5.28 5.46
CA ARG A 105 -41.20 -5.65 5.33
C ARG A 105 -41.44 -6.88 6.19
#